data_AF-A0AAF3EPK8-F1
#
_entry.id   AF-A0AAF3EPK8-F1
#
_cell.length_a   1.000
_cell.length_b   1.000
_cell.length_c   1.000
_cell.angle_alpha   90.00
_cell.angle_beta   90.00
_cell.angle_gamma   90.00
#
_symmetry.space_group_name_H-M   'P 1'
#
loop_
_entity.id
_entity.type
_entity.pdbx_description
1 polymer ?
#
loop_
_entity_poly.entity_id
_entity_poly.type
_entity_poly.pdbx_seq_one_letter_code
_entity_poly.pdbx_strand_id
1 'polypeptide(L)'
;MEAKRQTTIIYASSAFGVAFNGLLLFFIATDHSKNNGGYKKMLAIVTVYNIYYAIMHIVLDMGFLMDEYGFVMFSKNFAKTGYWGSYLAIMIYMDAFNMTLTLLAIHCLYRFVQVSGKWRFIFESKKWISGMLIFHLSFGLAWCMICHLAFKPTAERTALSKAELWLKYEIDMDTLGYIGPVFKSIDPITKEVTIRWKTVMGAFGCLSILIVLYISICFGAIKLYCFVRRSMVSERTKRLQYQLLRLLFIQAICPFIFEYFPCVVAMWSGLFGFRLSGFALWVPMFTSTYASSDAFLVILGFKAYRQRLLDLRPFRGFGKKIYSQTENSDQKTTKAAPQPGNHY
;
A
#
# COMPACT_ATOMS: atom_id res chain seq x y z
N MET A 1 18.74 -21.13 4.41
CA MET A 1 17.65 -21.58 3.50
C MET A 1 16.47 -20.60 3.50
N GLU A 2 16.01 -20.16 4.68
CA GLU A 2 14.86 -19.24 4.80
C GLU A 2 15.07 -17.86 4.19
N ALA A 3 16.25 -17.24 4.36
CA ALA A 3 16.56 -15.94 3.75
C ALA A 3 16.48 -15.96 2.21
N LYS A 4 16.96 -17.06 1.58
CA LYS A 4 16.83 -17.26 0.12
C LYS A 4 15.36 -17.38 -0.29
N ARG A 5 14.57 -18.16 0.44
CA ARG A 5 13.12 -18.30 0.19
C ARG A 5 12.39 -16.96 0.31
N GLN A 6 12.73 -16.16 1.32
CA GLN A 6 12.18 -14.82 1.51
C GLN A 6 12.47 -13.92 0.30
N THR A 7 13.73 -13.84 -0.15
CA THR A 7 14.12 -13.08 -1.35
C THR A 7 13.36 -13.58 -2.59
N THR A 8 13.23 -14.90 -2.78
CA THR A 8 12.43 -15.45 -3.90
C THR A 8 10.99 -14.97 -3.86
N ILE A 9 10.35 -14.96 -2.69
CA ILE A 9 8.97 -14.51 -2.53
C ILE A 9 8.84 -13.01 -2.82
N ILE A 10 9.74 -12.19 -2.27
CA ILE A 10 9.77 -10.74 -2.53
C ILE A 10 9.90 -10.45 -4.03
N TYR A 11 10.79 -11.18 -4.72
CA TYR A 11 11.03 -10.95 -6.14
C TYR A 11 9.84 -11.41 -6.99
N ALA A 12 9.26 -12.57 -6.66
CA ALA A 12 8.09 -13.08 -7.34
C ALA A 12 6.86 -12.18 -7.16
N SER A 13 6.55 -11.78 -5.92
CA SER A 13 5.42 -10.89 -5.60
C SER A 13 5.59 -9.52 -6.26
N SER A 14 6.80 -8.97 -6.26
CA SER A 14 7.10 -7.70 -6.92
C SER A 14 7.04 -7.79 -8.44
N ALA A 15 7.50 -8.90 -9.04
CA ALA A 15 7.34 -9.15 -10.47
C ALA A 15 5.86 -9.25 -10.87
N PHE A 16 5.03 -9.91 -10.06
CA PHE A 16 3.57 -9.87 -10.24
C PHE A 16 3.02 -8.45 -10.04
N GLY A 17 3.57 -7.67 -9.12
CA GLY A 17 3.26 -6.26 -8.92
C GLY A 17 3.45 -5.45 -10.19
N VAL A 18 4.61 -5.57 -10.82
CA VAL A 18 4.91 -4.92 -12.11
C VAL A 18 3.98 -5.43 -13.21
N ALA A 19 3.78 -6.74 -13.34
CA ALA A 19 2.97 -7.34 -14.40
C ALA A 19 1.48 -6.96 -14.29
N PHE A 20 0.88 -7.07 -13.11
CA PHE A 20 -0.54 -6.77 -12.91
C PHE A 20 -0.82 -5.27 -13.01
N ASN A 21 0.05 -4.41 -12.47
CA ASN A 21 -0.10 -2.98 -12.67
C ASN A 21 0.15 -2.57 -14.14
N GLY A 22 1.09 -3.21 -14.84
CA GLY A 22 1.27 -3.02 -16.28
C GLY A 22 0.03 -3.40 -17.08
N LEU A 23 -0.61 -4.52 -16.75
CA LEU A 23 -1.88 -4.94 -17.36
C LEU A 23 -3.02 -3.96 -17.04
N LEU A 24 -3.13 -3.52 -15.79
CA LEU A 24 -4.12 -2.53 -15.38
C LEU A 24 -3.91 -1.20 -16.12
N LEU A 25 -2.67 -0.75 -16.26
CA LEU A 25 -2.33 0.46 -17.00
C LEU A 25 -2.70 0.34 -18.47
N PHE A 26 -2.43 -0.81 -19.09
CA PHE A 26 -2.89 -1.12 -20.45
C PHE A 26 -4.41 -1.05 -20.57
N PHE A 27 -5.16 -1.62 -19.62
CA PHE A 27 -6.63 -1.54 -19.61
C PHE A 27 -7.12 -0.09 -19.47
N ILE A 28 -6.50 0.71 -18.61
CA ILE A 28 -6.86 2.13 -18.45
C ILE A 28 -6.59 2.91 -19.74
N ALA A 29 -5.42 2.72 -20.36
CA ALA A 29 -5.01 3.43 -21.57
C ALA A 29 -5.90 3.13 -22.79
N THR A 30 -6.44 1.91 -22.86
CA THR A 30 -7.27 1.43 -23.97
C THR A 30 -8.78 1.48 -23.67
N ASP A 31 -9.19 2.03 -22.53
CA ASP A 31 -10.59 2.23 -22.19
C ASP A 31 -11.10 3.56 -22.79
N HIS A 32 -11.90 3.47 -23.87
CA HIS A 32 -12.49 4.61 -24.56
C HIS A 32 -13.78 5.16 -23.93
N SER A 33 -14.22 4.65 -22.77
CA SER A 33 -15.45 5.13 -22.14
C SER A 33 -15.33 6.60 -21.70
N LYS A 34 -16.23 7.46 -22.19
CA LYS A 34 -16.28 8.90 -21.89
C LYS A 34 -16.67 9.21 -20.43
N ASN A 35 -17.28 8.26 -19.72
CA ASN A 35 -17.96 8.51 -18.45
C ASN A 35 -17.05 8.60 -17.20
N ASN A 36 -15.71 8.52 -17.32
CA ASN A 36 -14.80 8.39 -16.16
C ASN A 36 -13.43 9.07 -16.32
N GLY A 37 -13.28 10.06 -17.20
CA GLY A 37 -11.98 10.63 -17.55
C GLY A 37 -11.12 11.08 -16.36
N GLY A 38 -11.75 11.68 -15.33
CA GLY A 38 -11.05 12.08 -14.11
C GLY A 38 -10.57 10.93 -13.24
N TYR A 39 -11.46 9.97 -12.98
CA TYR A 39 -11.13 8.75 -12.21
C TYR A 39 -10.01 7.95 -12.87
N LYS A 40 -10.05 7.79 -14.21
CA LYS A 40 -9.02 7.07 -14.96
C LYS A 40 -7.64 7.69 -14.80
N LYS A 41 -7.54 9.03 -14.80
CA LYS A 41 -6.27 9.74 -14.57
C LYS A 41 -5.70 9.42 -13.18
N MET A 42 -6.53 9.52 -12.15
CA MET A 42 -6.08 9.22 -10.78
C MET A 42 -5.70 7.74 -10.61
N LEU A 43 -6.48 6.84 -11.21
CA LEU A 43 -6.17 5.42 -11.20
C LEU A 43 -4.85 5.13 -11.92
N ALA A 44 -4.58 5.75 -13.07
CA ALA A 44 -3.31 5.62 -13.77
C ALA A 44 -2.12 6.09 -12.94
N ILE A 45 -2.25 7.22 -12.22
CA ILE A 45 -1.21 7.73 -11.31
C ILE A 45 -0.90 6.70 -10.22
N VAL A 46 -1.93 6.16 -9.55
CA VAL A 46 -1.78 5.12 -8.53
C VAL A 46 -1.14 3.87 -9.11
N THR A 47 -1.55 3.44 -10.30
CA THR A 47 -0.99 2.26 -10.99
C THR A 47 0.49 2.45 -11.35
N VAL A 48 0.89 3.62 -11.86
CA VAL A 48 2.30 3.93 -12.15
C VAL A 48 3.13 3.92 -10.86
N TYR A 49 2.60 4.50 -9.80
CA TYR A 49 3.26 4.46 -8.50
C TYR A 49 3.41 3.03 -7.94
N ASN A 50 2.39 2.18 -8.07
CA ASN A 50 2.50 0.78 -7.64
C ASN A 50 3.57 0.00 -8.43
N ILE A 51 3.80 0.33 -9.70
CA ILE A 51 4.93 -0.23 -10.48
C ILE A 51 6.25 0.24 -9.87
N TYR A 52 6.39 1.53 -9.60
CA TYR A 52 7.57 2.09 -8.93
C TYR A 52 7.83 1.40 -7.57
N TYR A 53 6.80 1.25 -6.74
CA TYR A 53 6.90 0.60 -5.43
C TYR A 53 7.32 -0.88 -5.55
N ALA A 54 6.75 -1.62 -6.51
CA ALA A 54 7.16 -2.99 -6.78
C ALA A 54 8.62 -3.09 -7.25
N ILE A 55 9.07 -2.17 -8.10
CA ILE A 55 10.48 -2.10 -8.53
C ILE A 55 11.40 -1.84 -7.32
N MET A 56 11.00 -0.98 -6.38
CA MET A 56 11.79 -0.71 -5.17
C MET A 56 12.02 -1.96 -4.33
N HIS A 57 11.03 -2.84 -4.20
CA HIS A 57 11.21 -4.12 -3.49
C HIS A 57 12.23 -5.04 -4.16
N ILE A 58 12.31 -5.04 -5.50
CA ILE A 58 13.32 -5.81 -6.25
C ILE A 58 14.70 -5.17 -6.09
N VAL A 59 14.79 -3.86 -6.31
CA VAL A 59 16.05 -3.10 -6.30
C VAL A 59 16.70 -3.16 -4.92
N LEU A 60 15.91 -3.03 -3.86
CA LEU A 60 16.44 -2.92 -2.50
C LEU A 60 16.62 -4.27 -1.79
N ASP A 61 15.80 -5.28 -2.11
CA ASP A 61 15.68 -6.54 -1.36
C ASP A 61 15.70 -6.29 0.15
N MET A 62 14.65 -5.63 0.65
CA MET A 62 14.57 -5.19 2.04
C MET A 62 14.62 -6.38 3.01
N GLY A 63 15.57 -6.32 3.94
CA GLY A 63 15.75 -7.25 5.02
C GLY A 63 15.26 -6.69 6.35
N PHE A 64 14.79 -7.59 7.20
CA PHE A 64 14.46 -7.31 8.60
C PHE A 64 15.20 -8.29 9.51
N LEU A 65 15.68 -7.78 10.63
CA LEU A 65 15.98 -8.53 11.85
C LEU A 65 15.04 -8.07 12.94
N MET A 66 14.59 -8.98 13.81
CA MET A 66 13.73 -8.65 14.94
C MET A 66 14.13 -9.43 16.18
N ASP A 67 14.16 -8.74 17.31
CA ASP A 67 14.47 -9.28 18.64
C ASP A 67 13.61 -8.57 19.69
N GLU A 68 13.83 -8.85 20.99
CA GLU A 68 13.06 -8.21 22.07
C GLU A 68 13.22 -6.68 22.15
N TYR A 69 14.22 -6.08 21.50
CA TYR A 69 14.50 -4.65 21.57
C TYR A 69 13.85 -3.87 20.42
N GLY A 70 13.42 -4.56 19.36
CA GLY A 70 12.79 -3.98 18.19
C GLY A 70 13.19 -4.66 16.90
N PHE A 71 13.35 -3.87 15.84
CA PHE A 71 13.75 -4.37 14.53
C PHE A 71 14.98 -3.63 13.99
N VAL A 72 15.67 -4.25 13.04
CA VAL A 72 16.60 -3.58 12.11
C VAL A 72 16.09 -3.82 10.72
N MET A 73 15.86 -2.74 9.99
CA MET A 73 15.48 -2.74 8.59
C MET A 73 16.64 -2.22 7.76
N PHE A 74 16.98 -2.95 6.71
CA PHE A 74 18.14 -2.66 5.88
C PHE A 74 17.90 -3.12 4.43
N SER A 75 18.67 -2.60 3.48
CA SER A 75 18.69 -3.09 2.10
C SER A 75 19.83 -4.08 1.91
N LYS A 76 19.53 -5.30 1.45
CA LYS A 76 20.57 -6.31 1.17
C LYS A 76 21.42 -5.90 -0.02
N ASN A 77 20.79 -5.40 -1.09
CA ASN A 77 21.48 -5.04 -2.33
C ASN A 77 22.36 -3.78 -2.17
N PHE A 78 22.01 -2.88 -1.25
CA PHE A 78 22.80 -1.67 -0.97
C PHE A 78 23.73 -1.82 0.22
N ALA A 79 23.80 -2.98 0.88
CA ALA A 79 24.59 -3.17 2.10
C ALA A 79 26.08 -2.86 1.94
N LYS A 80 26.65 -3.04 0.74
CA LYS A 80 28.07 -2.79 0.43
C LYS A 80 28.36 -1.37 -0.07
N THR A 81 27.36 -0.49 -0.13
CA THR A 81 27.52 0.89 -0.62
C THR A 81 28.04 1.86 0.44
N GLY A 82 28.34 1.34 1.64
CA GLY A 82 28.70 2.13 2.82
C GLY A 82 27.49 2.82 3.45
N TYR A 83 27.74 3.50 4.57
CA TYR A 83 26.68 4.01 5.45
C TYR A 83 25.68 4.90 4.69
N TRP A 84 26.17 5.90 3.97
CA TRP A 84 25.31 6.87 3.29
C TRP A 84 24.54 6.27 2.13
N GLY A 85 25.15 5.34 1.37
CA GLY A 85 24.49 4.69 0.25
C GLY A 85 23.31 3.83 0.70
N SER A 86 23.52 2.97 1.70
CA SER A 86 22.45 2.10 2.20
C SER A 86 21.42 2.87 3.03
N TYR A 87 21.85 3.89 3.80
CA TYR A 87 20.93 4.74 4.55
C TYR A 87 19.99 5.52 3.62
N LEU A 88 20.52 6.14 2.55
CA LEU A 88 19.72 6.86 1.57
C LEU A 88 18.73 5.93 0.85
N ALA A 89 19.16 4.72 0.50
CA ALA A 89 18.30 3.72 -0.12
C ALA A 89 17.07 3.39 0.77
N ILE A 90 17.28 3.28 2.08
CA ILE A 90 16.19 3.04 3.05
C ILE A 90 15.30 4.27 3.20
N MET A 91 15.85 5.48 3.22
CA MET A 91 15.05 6.72 3.30
C MET A 91 14.14 6.88 2.06
N ILE A 92 14.65 6.58 0.87
CA ILE A 92 13.84 6.57 -0.37
C ILE A 92 12.71 5.54 -0.25
N TYR A 93 12.99 4.36 0.31
CA TYR A 93 11.96 3.35 0.56
C TYR A 93 10.92 3.79 1.60
N MET A 94 11.32 4.52 2.65
CA MET A 94 10.39 5.07 3.65
C MET A 94 9.43 6.10 3.06
N ASP A 95 9.94 6.97 2.18
CA ASP A 95 9.10 7.89 1.42
C ASP A 95 8.11 7.14 0.52
N ALA A 96 8.61 6.14 -0.22
CA ALA A 96 7.79 5.28 -1.05
C ALA A 96 6.68 4.61 -0.22
N PHE A 97 6.98 3.95 0.90
CA PHE A 97 6.00 3.33 1.81
C PHE A 97 4.86 4.28 2.24
N ASN A 98 5.17 5.56 2.48
CA ASN A 98 4.18 6.56 2.87
C ASN A 98 3.33 7.06 1.68
N MET A 99 3.86 6.99 0.45
CA MET A 99 3.17 7.44 -0.76
C MET A 99 1.87 6.68 -1.03
N THR A 100 1.82 5.38 -0.72
CA THR A 100 0.62 4.54 -0.86
C THR A 100 -0.63 5.18 -0.23
N LEU A 101 -0.54 5.56 1.05
CA LEU A 101 -1.69 6.07 1.80
C LEU A 101 -2.01 7.53 1.46
N THR A 102 -1.00 8.36 1.20
CA THR A 102 -1.20 9.75 0.76
C THR A 102 -1.90 9.82 -0.60
N LEU A 103 -1.51 8.97 -1.56
CA LEU A 103 -2.20 8.86 -2.85
C LEU A 103 -3.64 8.38 -2.70
N LEU A 104 -3.90 7.43 -1.80
CA LEU A 104 -5.26 6.95 -1.54
C LEU A 104 -6.15 8.05 -0.93
N ALA A 105 -5.61 8.85 -0.01
CA ALA A 105 -6.31 10.01 0.55
C ALA A 105 -6.64 11.06 -0.52
N ILE A 106 -5.67 11.39 -1.38
CA ILE A 106 -5.87 12.29 -2.52
C ILE A 106 -6.90 11.70 -3.49
N HIS A 107 -6.88 10.39 -3.73
CA HIS A 107 -7.81 9.72 -4.62
C HIS A 107 -9.25 9.81 -4.08
N CYS A 108 -9.42 9.65 -2.78
CA CYS A 108 -10.71 9.85 -2.12
C CYS A 108 -11.18 11.31 -2.26
N LEU A 109 -10.32 12.28 -1.96
CA LEU A 109 -10.63 13.71 -2.07
C LEU A 109 -11.00 14.10 -3.51
N TYR A 110 -10.21 13.65 -4.48
CA TYR A 110 -10.43 13.85 -5.90
C TYR A 110 -11.84 13.42 -6.30
N ARG A 111 -12.24 12.20 -5.92
CA ARG A 111 -13.58 11.67 -6.23
C ARG A 111 -14.67 12.49 -5.58
N PHE A 112 -14.51 12.88 -4.32
CA PHE A 112 -15.48 13.74 -3.64
C PHE A 112 -15.68 15.07 -4.38
N VAL A 113 -14.60 15.73 -4.79
CA VAL A 113 -14.67 16.99 -5.55
C VAL A 113 -15.33 16.80 -6.91
N GLN A 114 -14.99 15.74 -7.64
CA GLN A 114 -15.59 15.48 -8.95
C GLN A 114 -17.10 15.22 -8.86
N VAL A 115 -17.55 14.44 -7.88
CA VAL A 115 -18.97 14.11 -7.71
C VAL A 115 -19.75 15.28 -7.13
N SER A 116 -19.19 16.01 -6.16
CA SER A 116 -19.87 17.13 -5.53
C SER A 116 -20.06 18.34 -6.44
N GLY A 117 -19.23 18.46 -7.49
CA GLY A 117 -19.25 19.62 -8.40
C GLY A 117 -18.61 20.88 -7.81
N LYS A 118 -18.48 20.94 -6.49
CA LYS A 118 -17.83 22.04 -5.78
C LYS A 118 -16.32 21.86 -5.87
N TRP A 119 -15.58 22.95 -6.08
CA TRP A 119 -14.12 22.96 -6.09
C TRP A 119 -13.47 22.18 -7.25
N ARG A 120 -14.22 21.84 -8.31
CA ARG A 120 -13.66 21.14 -9.48
C ARG A 120 -12.48 21.88 -10.11
N PHE A 121 -12.50 23.21 -10.06
CA PHE A 121 -11.41 24.07 -10.52
C PHE A 121 -10.04 23.71 -9.92
N ILE A 122 -10.00 23.13 -8.70
CA ILE A 122 -8.76 22.65 -8.07
C ILE A 122 -8.09 21.56 -8.91
N PHE A 123 -8.86 20.68 -9.54
CA PHE A 123 -8.37 19.52 -10.29
C PHE A 123 -8.46 19.66 -11.82
N GLU A 124 -8.92 20.81 -12.32
CA GLU A 124 -8.99 21.11 -13.76
C GLU A 124 -7.65 21.65 -14.28
N SER A 125 -6.89 22.36 -13.46
CA SER A 125 -5.57 22.91 -13.82
C SER A 125 -4.47 21.86 -13.73
N LYS A 126 -3.54 21.81 -14.69
CA LYS A 126 -2.34 20.94 -14.63
C LYS A 126 -1.52 21.14 -13.33
N LYS A 127 -1.65 22.29 -12.66
CA LYS A 127 -1.00 22.61 -11.37
C LYS A 127 -1.42 21.69 -10.21
N TRP A 128 -2.58 21.03 -10.30
CA TRP A 128 -3.04 20.13 -9.23
C TRP A 128 -2.10 18.95 -9.00
N ILE A 129 -1.45 18.46 -10.08
CA ILE A 129 -0.47 17.37 -9.99
C ILE A 129 0.76 17.82 -9.19
N SER A 130 1.22 19.05 -9.38
CA SER A 130 2.28 19.64 -8.56
C SER A 130 1.84 19.79 -7.10
N GLY A 131 0.61 20.23 -6.85
CA GLY A 131 0.06 20.30 -5.49
C GLY A 131 -0.04 18.94 -4.81
N MET A 132 -0.44 17.90 -5.55
CA MET A 132 -0.43 16.51 -5.09
C MET A 132 0.97 16.04 -4.72
N LEU A 133 1.96 16.32 -5.57
CA LEU A 133 3.35 15.95 -5.30
C LEU A 133 3.88 16.66 -4.05
N ILE A 134 3.62 17.96 -3.90
CA ILE A 134 4.02 18.73 -2.71
C ILE A 134 3.35 18.16 -1.45
N PHE A 135 2.06 17.83 -1.51
CA PHE A 135 1.35 17.21 -0.40
C PHE A 135 1.93 15.84 -0.04
N HIS A 136 2.27 15.02 -1.02
CA HIS A 136 2.91 13.75 -0.77
C HIS A 136 4.30 13.93 -0.13
N LEU A 137 5.15 14.77 -0.74
CA LEU A 137 6.52 15.01 -0.28
C LEU A 137 6.55 15.63 1.12
N SER A 138 5.55 16.40 1.54
CA SER A 138 5.52 16.95 2.90
C SER A 138 5.31 15.87 3.95
N PHE A 139 4.41 14.91 3.70
CA PHE A 139 4.21 13.75 4.58
C PHE A 139 5.40 12.78 4.52
N GLY A 140 5.95 12.55 3.33
CA GLY A 140 7.14 11.71 3.13
C GLY A 140 8.37 12.27 3.86
N LEU A 141 8.60 13.58 3.75
CA LEU A 141 9.64 14.27 4.50
C LEU A 141 9.40 14.21 6.00
N ALA A 142 8.17 14.42 6.48
CA ALA A 142 7.83 14.28 7.89
C ALA A 142 8.15 12.87 8.41
N TRP A 143 7.81 11.83 7.66
CA TRP A 143 8.11 10.45 8.00
C TRP A 143 9.63 10.19 8.05
N CYS A 144 10.36 10.63 7.02
CA CYS A 144 11.82 10.48 6.96
C CYS A 144 12.52 11.23 8.10
N MET A 145 12.06 12.43 8.44
CA MET A 145 12.58 13.20 9.58
C MET A 145 12.34 12.44 10.90
N ILE A 146 11.16 11.88 11.11
CA ILE A 146 10.88 11.05 12.30
C ILE A 146 11.85 9.86 12.33
N CYS A 147 12.01 9.15 11.21
CA CYS A 147 12.92 8.00 11.13
C CYS A 147 14.37 8.41 11.44
N HIS A 148 14.85 9.51 10.88
CA HIS A 148 16.19 10.01 11.11
C HIS A 148 16.40 10.44 12.57
N LEU A 149 15.43 11.14 13.17
CA LEU A 149 15.57 11.63 14.54
C LEU A 149 15.45 10.51 15.57
N ALA A 150 14.53 9.56 15.37
CA ALA A 150 14.14 8.58 16.39
C ALA A 150 14.74 7.18 16.18
N PHE A 151 15.06 6.78 14.93
CA PHE A 151 15.36 5.39 14.57
C PHE A 151 16.66 5.20 13.77
N LYS A 152 17.47 6.25 13.62
CA LYS A 152 18.78 6.14 12.96
C LYS A 152 19.71 5.14 13.67
N PRO A 153 20.76 4.64 12.98
CA PRO A 153 21.73 3.74 13.58
C PRO A 153 22.33 4.27 14.88
N THR A 154 22.53 3.37 15.84
CA THR A 154 23.16 3.65 17.13
C THR A 154 24.20 2.58 17.43
N ALA A 155 25.26 2.94 18.16
CA ALA A 155 26.32 1.99 18.54
C ALA A 155 25.76 0.80 19.34
N GLU A 156 24.82 1.05 20.25
CA GLU A 156 24.12 0.02 21.02
C GLU A 156 23.34 -0.95 20.10
N ARG A 157 22.52 -0.43 19.18
CA ARG A 157 21.75 -1.32 18.28
C ARG A 157 22.66 -2.09 17.33
N THR A 158 23.73 -1.46 16.87
CA THR A 158 24.74 -2.09 16.02
C THR A 158 25.39 -3.25 16.76
N ALA A 159 25.87 -3.03 17.98
CA ALA A 159 26.50 -4.08 18.79
C ALA A 159 25.56 -5.27 19.07
N LEU A 160 24.27 -5.01 19.33
CA LEU A 160 23.28 -6.04 19.61
C LEU A 160 22.97 -6.94 18.41
N SER A 161 22.90 -6.38 17.20
CA SER A 161 22.45 -7.10 16.00
C SER A 161 23.55 -7.52 15.05
N LYS A 162 24.79 -7.04 15.23
CA LYS A 162 25.91 -7.30 14.31
C LYS A 162 26.18 -8.79 14.10
N ALA A 163 26.25 -9.56 15.17
CA ALA A 163 26.55 -10.99 15.10
C ALA A 163 25.45 -11.76 14.34
N GLU A 164 24.17 -11.47 14.63
CA GLU A 164 23.04 -12.11 13.95
C GLU A 164 22.97 -11.72 12.46
N LEU A 165 23.20 -10.44 12.15
CA LEU A 165 23.20 -9.94 10.78
C LEU A 165 24.30 -10.60 9.95
N TRP A 166 25.51 -10.70 10.51
CA TRP A 166 26.63 -11.37 9.87
C TRP A 166 26.34 -12.85 9.63
N LEU A 167 25.86 -13.56 10.65
CA LEU A 167 25.57 -15.00 10.55
C LEU A 167 24.48 -15.30 9.52
N LYS A 168 23.45 -14.44 9.42
CA LYS A 168 22.27 -14.70 8.57
C LYS A 168 22.41 -14.19 7.14
N TYR A 169 23.12 -13.08 6.94
CA TYR A 169 23.19 -12.39 5.65
C TYR A 169 24.61 -12.06 5.17
N GLU A 170 25.65 -12.35 5.97
CA GLU A 170 27.05 -12.00 5.66
C GLU A 170 27.23 -10.49 5.37
N ILE A 171 26.45 -9.67 6.08
CA ILE A 171 26.49 -8.21 5.99
C ILE A 171 27.17 -7.66 7.25
N ASP A 172 28.21 -6.85 7.04
CA ASP A 172 28.84 -6.09 8.11
C ASP A 172 27.95 -4.90 8.51
N MET A 173 27.53 -4.88 9.77
CA MET A 173 26.62 -3.87 10.28
C MET A 173 27.33 -2.54 10.58
N ASP A 174 28.65 -2.54 10.78
CA ASP A 174 29.39 -1.32 11.15
C ASP A 174 29.42 -0.28 10.02
N THR A 175 29.42 -0.77 8.77
CA THR A 175 29.41 0.07 7.56
C THR A 175 28.01 0.27 7.00
N LEU A 176 26.99 -0.31 7.63
CA LEU A 176 25.62 -0.32 7.14
C LEU A 176 24.80 0.83 7.71
N GLY A 177 24.27 1.66 6.82
CA GLY A 177 23.10 2.49 7.12
C GLY A 177 21.84 1.63 7.21
N TYR A 178 21.11 1.75 8.33
CA TYR A 178 19.87 1.02 8.60
C TYR A 178 18.85 1.91 9.35
N ILE A 179 17.62 1.42 9.51
CA ILE A 179 16.64 1.98 10.46
C ILE A 179 16.33 0.92 11.50
N GLY A 180 16.49 1.26 12.78
CA GLY A 180 16.32 0.30 13.86
C GLY A 180 15.94 0.97 15.17
N PRO A 181 14.64 1.03 15.52
CA PRO A 181 14.21 1.60 16.78
C PRO A 181 14.78 0.81 17.96
N VAL A 182 15.23 1.53 18.99
CA VAL A 182 15.64 0.98 20.28
C VAL A 182 14.73 1.58 21.35
N PHE A 183 13.80 0.80 21.87
CA PHE A 183 12.83 1.31 22.85
C PHE A 183 13.35 1.32 24.28
N LYS A 184 14.31 0.44 24.59
CA LYS A 184 14.85 0.22 25.93
C LYS A 184 16.37 0.28 25.88
N SER A 185 16.97 1.01 26.80
CA SER A 185 18.41 0.94 27.07
C SER A 185 18.64 0.14 28.34
N ILE A 186 19.72 -0.63 28.36
CA ILE A 186 20.15 -1.34 29.57
C ILE A 186 21.42 -0.66 30.08
N ASP A 187 21.40 -0.17 31.31
CA ASP A 187 22.61 0.34 31.95
C ASP A 187 23.61 -0.82 32.14
N PRO A 188 24.84 -0.70 31.63
CA PRO A 188 25.81 -1.78 31.69
C PRO A 188 26.23 -2.16 33.11
N ILE A 189 26.19 -1.20 34.06
CA ILE A 189 26.63 -1.33 35.45
C ILE A 189 25.44 -1.69 36.35
N THR A 190 24.38 -0.88 36.36
CA THR A 190 23.24 -1.05 37.28
C THR A 190 22.25 -2.10 36.80
N LYS A 191 22.34 -2.52 35.51
CA LYS A 191 21.36 -3.37 34.82
C LYS A 191 19.95 -2.79 34.78
N GLU A 192 19.78 -1.51 35.10
CA GLU A 192 18.49 -0.84 35.02
C GLU A 192 18.06 -0.66 33.58
N VAL A 193 16.77 -0.91 33.33
CA VAL A 193 16.16 -0.76 32.02
C VAL A 193 15.47 0.60 31.95
N THR A 194 15.94 1.46 31.06
CA THR A 194 15.36 2.80 30.85
C THR A 194 14.63 2.87 29.51
N ILE A 195 13.45 3.51 29.50
CA ILE A 195 12.67 3.71 28.27
C ILE A 195 13.24 4.89 27.49
N ARG A 196 13.52 4.66 26.21
CA ARG A 196 13.94 5.70 25.27
C ARG A 196 12.72 6.44 24.73
N TRP A 197 12.27 7.43 25.47
CA TRP A 197 11.09 8.24 25.12
C TRP A 197 11.16 8.87 23.74
N LYS A 198 12.35 9.23 23.25
CA LYS A 198 12.53 9.73 21.87
C LYS A 198 12.06 8.73 20.81
N THR A 199 12.39 7.45 20.99
CA THR A 199 11.98 6.37 20.08
C THR A 199 10.49 6.08 20.23
N VAL A 200 9.95 6.11 21.45
CA VAL A 200 8.50 5.97 21.71
C VAL A 200 7.73 7.09 21.02
N MET A 201 8.15 8.36 21.18
CA MET A 201 7.53 9.51 20.52
C MET A 201 7.63 9.43 19.00
N GLY A 202 8.76 8.95 18.46
CA GLY A 202 8.91 8.69 17.03
C GLY A 202 7.92 7.63 16.52
N ALA A 203 7.72 6.55 17.27
CA ALA A 203 6.77 5.50 16.91
C ALA A 203 5.32 6.01 16.93
N PHE A 204 4.96 6.80 17.94
CA PHE A 204 3.67 7.51 17.97
C PHE A 204 3.53 8.52 16.83
N GLY A 205 4.60 9.21 16.43
CA GLY A 205 4.61 10.12 15.29
C GLY A 205 4.33 9.41 13.95
N CYS A 206 4.93 8.24 13.74
CA CYS A 206 4.62 7.41 12.56
C CYS A 206 3.16 6.94 12.60
N LEU A 207 2.69 6.46 13.76
CA LEU A 207 1.32 5.99 13.94
C LEU A 207 0.29 7.11 13.73
N SER A 208 0.57 8.33 14.20
CA SER A 208 -0.34 9.47 14.06
C SER A 208 -0.50 9.90 12.60
N ILE A 209 0.58 9.85 11.80
CA ILE A 209 0.51 10.08 10.35
C ILE A 209 -0.45 9.07 9.70
N LEU A 210 -0.30 7.77 10.01
CA LEU A 210 -1.18 6.73 9.47
C LEU A 210 -2.64 6.96 9.89
N ILE A 211 -2.88 7.25 11.17
CA ILE A 211 -4.22 7.51 11.71
C ILE A 211 -4.87 8.71 11.02
N VAL A 212 -4.17 9.83 10.88
CA VAL A 212 -4.68 11.04 10.23
C VAL A 212 -5.08 10.76 8.78
N LEU A 213 -4.24 10.04 8.04
CA LEU A 213 -4.54 9.70 6.65
C LEU A 213 -5.73 8.73 6.54
N TYR A 214 -5.82 7.69 7.38
CA TYR A 214 -6.97 6.78 7.40
C TYR A 214 -8.27 7.47 7.82
N ILE A 215 -8.23 8.34 8.83
CA ILE A 215 -9.40 9.15 9.23
C ILE A 215 -9.84 10.02 8.04
N SER A 216 -8.90 10.65 7.33
CA SER A 216 -9.20 11.47 6.15
C SER A 216 -9.86 10.65 5.03
N ILE A 217 -9.36 9.44 4.77
CA ILE A 217 -9.96 8.50 3.79
C ILE A 217 -11.36 8.09 4.23
N CYS A 218 -11.55 7.66 5.47
CA CYS A 218 -12.84 7.23 6.01
C CYS A 218 -13.87 8.36 5.98
N PHE A 219 -13.49 9.56 6.44
CA PHE A 219 -14.33 10.74 6.42
C PHE A 219 -14.72 11.12 4.98
N GLY A 220 -13.75 11.14 4.06
CA GLY A 220 -13.99 11.42 2.65
C GLY A 220 -14.92 10.40 2.00
N ALA A 221 -14.73 9.11 2.29
CA ALA A 221 -15.57 8.02 1.78
C ALA A 221 -17.01 8.11 2.31
N ILE A 222 -17.20 8.40 3.60
CA ILE A 222 -18.53 8.62 4.21
C ILE A 222 -19.22 9.83 3.58
N LYS A 223 -18.51 10.95 3.43
CA LYS A 223 -19.06 12.15 2.79
C LYS A 223 -19.46 11.88 1.34
N LEU A 224 -18.61 11.18 0.59
CA LEU A 224 -18.90 10.76 -0.79
C LEU A 224 -20.14 9.85 -0.85
N TYR A 225 -20.23 8.85 0.02
CA TYR A 225 -21.40 7.96 0.11
C TYR A 225 -22.70 8.73 0.36
N CYS A 226 -22.71 9.57 1.40
CA CYS A 226 -23.87 10.38 1.76
C CYS A 226 -24.27 11.34 0.63
N PHE A 227 -23.29 11.93 -0.05
CA PHE A 227 -23.54 12.81 -1.19
C PHE A 227 -24.18 12.05 -2.36
N VAL A 228 -23.61 10.92 -2.77
CA VAL A 228 -24.15 10.08 -3.86
C VAL A 228 -25.58 9.62 -3.54
N ARG A 229 -25.84 9.23 -2.29
CA ARG A 229 -27.17 8.80 -1.85
C ARG A 229 -28.23 9.89 -1.98
N ARG A 230 -27.87 11.15 -1.71
CA ARG A 230 -28.78 12.31 -1.76
C ARG A 230 -28.84 12.99 -3.13
N SER A 231 -27.95 12.63 -4.05
CA SER A 231 -27.85 13.27 -5.36
C SER A 231 -28.96 12.80 -6.31
N MET A 232 -29.57 13.75 -7.03
CA MET A 232 -30.57 13.50 -8.07
C MET A 232 -29.95 13.06 -9.42
N VAL A 233 -28.85 12.31 -9.36
CA VAL A 233 -28.19 11.77 -10.58
C VAL A 233 -28.87 10.49 -11.04
N SER A 234 -28.70 10.14 -12.33
CA SER A 234 -29.29 8.92 -12.89
C SER A 234 -28.90 7.66 -12.12
N GLU A 235 -29.77 6.65 -12.10
CA GLU A 235 -29.51 5.36 -11.44
C GLU A 235 -28.25 4.66 -12.00
N ARG A 236 -27.97 4.84 -13.30
CA ARG A 236 -26.73 4.38 -13.92
C ARG A 236 -25.50 5.04 -13.28
N THR A 237 -25.55 6.36 -13.08
CA THR A 237 -24.46 7.11 -12.43
C THR A 237 -24.31 6.70 -10.97
N LYS A 238 -25.40 6.56 -10.21
CA LYS A 238 -25.34 6.09 -8.81
C LYS A 238 -24.68 4.73 -8.71
N ARG A 239 -25.09 3.76 -9.54
CA ARG A 239 -24.49 2.41 -9.57
C ARG A 239 -22.99 2.45 -9.83
N LEU A 240 -22.55 3.30 -10.77
CA LEU A 240 -21.14 3.50 -11.05
C LEU A 240 -20.40 4.09 -9.84
N GLN A 241 -20.95 5.12 -9.20
CA GLN A 241 -20.33 5.73 -8.01
C GLN A 241 -20.23 4.74 -6.83
N TYR A 242 -21.25 3.91 -6.61
CA TYR A 242 -21.17 2.86 -5.57
C TYR A 242 -20.13 1.79 -5.91
N GLN A 243 -20.00 1.40 -7.18
CA GLN A 243 -18.93 0.48 -7.59
C GLN A 243 -17.54 1.07 -7.34
N LEU A 244 -17.35 2.35 -7.70
CA LEU A 244 -16.10 3.06 -7.43
C LEU A 244 -15.83 3.15 -5.92
N LEU A 245 -16.84 3.51 -5.11
CA LEU A 245 -16.69 3.59 -3.66
C LEU A 245 -16.32 2.23 -3.05
N ARG A 246 -16.95 1.14 -3.49
CA ARG A 246 -16.56 -0.22 -3.08
C ARG A 246 -15.11 -0.53 -3.41
N LEU A 247 -14.65 -0.14 -4.60
CA LEU A 247 -13.24 -0.27 -4.97
C LEU A 247 -12.33 0.54 -4.04
N LEU A 248 -12.71 1.77 -3.68
CA LEU A 248 -11.93 2.60 -2.75
C LEU A 248 -11.77 1.93 -1.39
N PHE A 249 -12.82 1.30 -0.85
CA PHE A 249 -12.73 0.54 0.40
C PHE A 249 -11.78 -0.65 0.28
N ILE A 250 -11.83 -1.39 -0.83
CA ILE A 250 -10.90 -2.50 -1.08
C ILE A 250 -9.46 -1.97 -1.15
N GLN A 251 -9.24 -0.86 -1.85
CA GLN A 251 -7.93 -0.19 -1.96
C GLN A 251 -7.44 0.39 -0.63
N ALA A 252 -8.32 0.66 0.34
CA ALA A 252 -7.95 1.08 1.69
C ALA A 252 -7.60 -0.10 2.61
N ILE A 253 -8.31 -1.21 2.47
CA ILE A 253 -8.06 -2.42 3.26
C ILE A 253 -6.79 -3.14 2.80
N CYS A 254 -6.50 -3.15 1.50
CA CYS A 254 -5.33 -3.84 0.94
C CYS A 254 -4.00 -3.37 1.57
N PRO A 255 -3.63 -2.08 1.54
CA PRO A 255 -2.39 -1.64 2.17
C PRO A 255 -2.44 -1.73 3.71
N PHE A 256 -3.62 -1.64 4.34
CA PHE A 256 -3.73 -1.91 5.78
C PHE A 256 -3.22 -3.32 6.13
N ILE A 257 -3.69 -4.34 5.41
CA ILE A 257 -3.35 -5.74 5.69
C ILE A 257 -1.91 -6.04 5.28
N PHE A 258 -1.51 -5.66 4.05
CA PHE A 258 -0.24 -6.09 3.47
C PHE A 258 0.93 -5.19 3.85
N GLU A 259 0.69 -3.91 4.13
CA GLU A 259 1.78 -2.95 4.30
C GLU A 259 1.87 -2.44 5.75
N TYR A 260 0.78 -1.87 6.27
CA TYR A 260 0.82 -1.15 7.55
C TYR A 260 0.71 -2.06 8.77
N PHE A 261 -0.23 -3.01 8.80
CA PHE A 261 -0.41 -3.92 9.93
C PHE A 261 0.89 -4.66 10.32
N PRO A 262 1.61 -5.33 9.41
CA PRO A 262 2.85 -6.01 9.78
C PRO A 262 3.93 -5.05 10.27
N CYS A 263 4.05 -3.86 9.69
CA CYS A 263 5.03 -2.86 10.13
C CYS A 263 4.69 -2.28 11.51
N VAL A 264 3.41 -2.07 11.82
CA VAL A 264 2.95 -1.63 13.14
C VAL A 264 3.25 -2.72 14.17
N VAL A 265 2.92 -3.98 13.90
CA VAL A 265 3.27 -5.09 14.81
C VAL A 265 4.79 -5.14 15.04
N ALA A 266 5.60 -5.00 13.99
CA ALA A 266 7.05 -5.00 14.11
C ALA A 266 7.56 -3.82 14.97
N MET A 267 7.08 -2.61 14.72
CA MET A 267 7.45 -1.41 15.47
C MET A 267 7.12 -1.54 16.96
N TRP A 268 5.91 -1.95 17.31
CA TRP A 268 5.45 -1.95 18.71
C TRP A 268 5.92 -3.18 19.50
N SER A 269 6.26 -4.29 18.83
CA SER A 269 6.77 -5.50 19.48
C SER A 269 8.00 -5.24 20.37
N GLY A 270 8.92 -4.38 19.92
CA GLY A 270 10.13 -4.03 20.68
C GLY A 270 9.85 -3.22 21.95
N LEU A 271 8.78 -2.43 21.98
CA LEU A 271 8.40 -1.70 23.21
C LEU A 271 7.90 -2.67 24.29
N PHE A 272 7.11 -3.66 23.90
CA PHE A 272 6.56 -4.65 24.82
C PHE A 272 7.53 -5.81 25.13
N GLY A 273 8.66 -5.91 24.43
CA GLY A 273 9.67 -6.95 24.66
C GLY A 273 9.32 -8.29 24.01
N PHE A 274 8.48 -8.31 22.98
CA PHE A 274 8.11 -9.55 22.30
C PHE A 274 9.21 -10.02 21.36
N ARG A 275 9.65 -11.27 21.52
CA ARG A 275 10.62 -11.93 20.62
C ARG A 275 9.92 -12.49 19.39
N LEU A 276 9.85 -11.69 18.32
CA LEU A 276 9.20 -12.06 17.06
C LEU A 276 10.20 -12.29 15.91
N SER A 277 11.29 -13.00 16.17
CA SER A 277 12.37 -13.22 15.16
C SER A 277 11.88 -13.88 13.87
N GLY A 278 10.91 -14.81 13.96
CA GLY A 278 10.26 -15.39 12.78
C GLY A 278 9.41 -14.39 11.99
N PHE A 279 8.82 -13.39 12.65
CA PHE A 279 8.01 -12.34 12.01
C PHE A 279 8.85 -11.42 11.13
N ALA A 280 10.15 -11.29 11.41
CA ALA A 280 11.09 -10.55 10.57
C ALA A 280 11.11 -11.06 9.12
N LEU A 281 10.81 -12.35 8.90
CA LEU A 281 10.72 -12.90 7.56
C LEU A 281 9.46 -12.43 6.83
N TRP A 282 8.36 -12.28 7.56
CA TRP A 282 7.03 -11.97 7.05
C TRP A 282 6.86 -10.52 6.65
N VAL A 283 7.38 -9.56 7.41
CA VAL A 283 7.21 -8.12 7.14
C VAL A 283 7.55 -7.73 5.69
N PRO A 284 8.74 -8.04 5.14
CA PRO A 284 9.06 -7.69 3.75
C PRO A 284 8.30 -8.54 2.71
N MET A 285 7.88 -9.77 3.06
CA MET A 285 7.03 -10.59 2.17
C MET A 285 5.62 -10.01 2.02
N PHE A 286 5.03 -9.53 3.12
CA PHE A 286 3.72 -8.89 3.10
C PHE A 286 3.77 -7.56 2.32
N THR A 287 4.74 -6.69 2.63
CA THR A 287 4.88 -5.37 1.99
C THR A 287 5.14 -5.48 0.48
N SER A 288 5.98 -6.42 0.04
CA SER A 288 6.20 -6.66 -1.40
C SER A 288 4.97 -7.20 -2.14
N THR A 289 4.04 -7.85 -1.43
CA THR A 289 2.79 -8.41 -1.99
C THR A 289 1.69 -7.36 -2.17
N TYR A 290 1.82 -6.18 -1.55
CA TYR A 290 0.84 -5.10 -1.63
C TYR A 290 0.54 -4.70 -3.08
N ALA A 291 1.57 -4.32 -3.85
CA ALA A 291 1.38 -3.76 -5.21
C ALA A 291 0.71 -4.74 -6.17
N SER A 292 1.04 -6.04 -6.06
CA SER A 292 0.36 -7.09 -6.84
C SER A 292 -1.10 -7.27 -6.42
N SER A 293 -1.37 -7.27 -5.11
CA SER A 293 -2.70 -7.50 -4.57
C SER A 293 -3.65 -6.36 -4.92
N ASP A 294 -3.20 -5.11 -4.78
CA ASP A 294 -4.01 -3.93 -5.10
C ASP A 294 -4.45 -3.93 -6.57
N ALA A 295 -3.50 -4.10 -7.50
CA ALA A 295 -3.80 -4.13 -8.92
C ALA A 295 -4.76 -5.26 -9.30
N PHE A 296 -4.51 -6.46 -8.77
CA PHE A 296 -5.35 -7.62 -9.03
C PHE A 296 -6.79 -7.39 -8.53
N LEU A 297 -6.95 -6.85 -7.32
CA LEU A 297 -8.25 -6.54 -6.74
C LEU A 297 -8.99 -5.45 -7.52
N VAL A 298 -8.29 -4.44 -8.03
CA VAL A 298 -8.88 -3.41 -8.90
C VAL A 298 -9.38 -4.01 -10.21
N ILE A 299 -8.59 -4.86 -10.87
CA ILE A 299 -8.97 -5.53 -12.12
C ILE A 299 -10.25 -6.36 -11.90
N LEU A 300 -10.32 -7.14 -10.81
CA LEU A 300 -11.47 -7.99 -10.50
C LEU A 300 -12.71 -7.19 -10.06
N GLY A 301 -12.51 -6.09 -9.33
CA GLY A 301 -13.59 -5.27 -8.79
C GLY A 301 -14.24 -4.34 -9.82
N PHE A 302 -13.51 -3.92 -10.85
CA PHE A 302 -14.06 -3.12 -11.94
C PHE A 302 -14.60 -4.02 -13.07
N LYS A 303 -15.94 -4.06 -13.21
CA LYS A 303 -16.64 -5.00 -14.12
C LYS A 303 -16.06 -4.96 -15.54
N ALA A 304 -15.81 -3.78 -16.09
CA ALA A 304 -15.27 -3.64 -17.44
C ALA A 304 -13.86 -4.25 -17.57
N TYR A 305 -13.00 -4.06 -16.56
CA TYR A 305 -11.64 -4.63 -16.57
C TYR A 305 -11.65 -6.14 -16.37
N ARG A 306 -12.52 -6.65 -15.49
CA ARG A 306 -12.72 -8.09 -15.32
C ARG A 306 -13.20 -8.78 -16.59
N GLN A 307 -14.16 -8.18 -17.31
CA GLN A 307 -14.64 -8.73 -18.58
C GLN A 307 -13.50 -8.78 -19.61
N ARG A 308 -12.73 -7.70 -19.73
CA ARG A 308 -11.57 -7.65 -20.61
C ARG A 308 -10.49 -8.66 -20.25
N LEU A 309 -10.24 -8.91 -18.96
CA LEU A 309 -9.33 -9.95 -18.50
C LEU A 309 -9.78 -11.34 -19.00
N LEU A 310 -11.07 -11.64 -18.89
CA LEU A 310 -11.65 -12.90 -19.34
C LEU A 310 -11.62 -13.08 -20.86
N ASP A 311 -11.59 -11.98 -21.63
CA ASP A 311 -11.51 -12.02 -23.09
C ASP A 311 -10.08 -12.25 -23.63
N LEU A 312 -9.05 -12.10 -22.78
CA LEU A 312 -7.68 -12.42 -23.16
C LEU A 312 -7.54 -13.91 -23.48
N ARG A 313 -6.76 -14.24 -24.52
CA ARG A 313 -6.53 -15.63 -25.00
C ARG A 313 -6.33 -16.67 -23.88
N PRO A 314 -5.45 -16.47 -22.88
CA PRO A 314 -5.26 -17.45 -21.80
C PRO A 314 -6.48 -17.68 -20.90
N PHE A 315 -7.41 -16.72 -20.81
CA PHE A 315 -8.59 -16.78 -19.93
C PHE A 315 -9.92 -16.98 -20.68
N ARG A 316 -9.90 -16.98 -22.02
CA ARG A 316 -11.09 -17.02 -22.89
C ARG A 316 -11.98 -18.24 -22.66
N GLY A 317 -11.40 -19.39 -22.33
CA GLY A 317 -12.16 -20.61 -21.98
C GLY A 317 -12.96 -20.47 -20.68
N PHE A 318 -12.39 -19.78 -19.68
CA PHE A 318 -13.04 -19.51 -18.40
C PHE A 318 -14.13 -18.43 -18.55
N GLY A 319 -13.86 -17.40 -19.37
CA GLY A 319 -14.84 -16.38 -19.73
C GLY A 319 -16.10 -16.97 -20.35
N LYS A 320 -15.96 -17.85 -21.35
CA LYS A 320 -17.11 -18.53 -21.99
C LYS A 320 -17.99 -19.27 -20.99
N LYS A 321 -17.40 -19.96 -20.00
CA LYS A 321 -18.13 -20.72 -18.98
C LYS A 321 -18.93 -19.81 -18.04
N ILE A 322 -18.36 -18.67 -17.63
CA ILE A 322 -19.05 -17.68 -16.77
C ILE A 322 -20.18 -16.98 -17.52
N TYR A 323 -19.96 -16.56 -18.77
CA TYR A 323 -21.00 -15.94 -19.59
C TYR A 323 -22.18 -16.89 -19.81
N SER A 324 -21.92 -18.17 -20.12
CA SER A 324 -22.99 -19.18 -20.27
C SER A 324 -23.79 -19.45 -18.99
N GLN A 325 -23.18 -19.30 -17.81
CA GLN A 325 -23.89 -19.45 -16.53
C GLN A 325 -24.75 -18.22 -16.20
N THR A 326 -24.27 -17.03 -16.58
CA THR A 326 -24.98 -15.77 -16.33
C THR A 326 -26.20 -15.63 -17.26
N GLU A 327 -26.08 -16.02 -18.53
CA GLU A 327 -27.21 -16.07 -19.47
C GLU A 327 -28.28 -17.07 -19.02
N ASN A 328 -27.88 -18.23 -18.50
CA ASN A 328 -28.80 -19.23 -17.95
C ASN A 328 -29.50 -18.76 -16.67
N SER A 329 -28.85 -17.95 -15.82
CA SER A 329 -29.48 -17.38 -14.62
C SER A 329 -30.46 -16.25 -14.96
N ASP A 330 -30.11 -15.41 -15.94
CA ASP A 330 -30.96 -14.29 -16.39
C ASP A 330 -32.19 -14.80 -17.14
N GLN A 331 -32.06 -15.90 -17.92
CA GLN A 331 -33.21 -16.60 -18.54
C GLN A 331 -34.13 -17.28 -17.52
N LYS A 332 -33.59 -17.82 -16.42
CA LYS A 332 -34.40 -18.40 -15.34
C LYS A 332 -35.18 -17.34 -14.56
N THR A 333 -34.61 -16.15 -14.36
CA THR A 333 -35.28 -15.04 -13.66
C THR A 333 -36.32 -14.35 -14.54
N THR A 334 -36.11 -14.25 -15.86
CA THR A 334 -37.15 -13.72 -16.77
C THR A 334 -38.34 -14.67 -16.94
N LYS A 335 -38.14 -15.99 -16.86
CA LYS A 335 -39.24 -16.99 -16.86
C LYS A 335 -40.01 -17.07 -15.53
N ALA A 336 -39.45 -16.55 -14.43
CA ALA A 336 -40.08 -16.56 -13.11
C ALA A 336 -40.83 -15.26 -12.76
N ALA A 337 -40.80 -14.25 -13.64
CA ALA A 337 -41.56 -13.02 -13.43
C ALA A 337 -43.06 -13.28 -13.67
N PRO A 338 -43.96 -12.97 -12.71
CA PRO A 338 -45.40 -13.10 -12.92
C PRO A 338 -45.86 -12.22 -14.09
N GLN A 339 -46.63 -12.77 -15.02
CA GLN A 339 -47.30 -11.96 -16.03
C GLN A 339 -48.31 -11.03 -15.33
N PRO A 340 -48.37 -9.74 -15.69
CA PRO A 340 -49.39 -8.85 -15.15
C PRO A 340 -50.77 -9.38 -15.60
N GLY A 341 -51.59 -9.76 -14.62
CA GLY A 341 -52.96 -10.22 -14.85
C GLY A 341 -53.78 -9.08 -15.45
N ASN A 342 -54.37 -9.34 -16.61
CA ASN A 342 -55.40 -8.48 -17.19
C ASN A 342 -56.65 -8.57 -16.31
N HIS A 343 -56.90 -7.55 -15.50
CA HIS A 343 -58.22 -7.28 -14.95
C HIS A 343 -58.89 -6.25 -15.88
N TYR A 344 -59.91 -6.74 -16.60
CA TYR A 344 -60.95 -5.93 -17.24
C TYR A 344 -61.97 -5.48 -16.20
#